data_AF-A0A7W2FV18-F1
#
_entry.id   AF-A0A7W2FV18-F1
#
_cell.length_a   1.000
_cell.length_b   1.000
_cell.length_c   1.000
_cell.angle_alpha   90.00
_cell.angle_beta   90.00
_cell.angle_gamma   90.00
#
_symmetry.space_group_name_H-M   'P 1'
#
loop_
_entity.id
_entity.type
_entity.pdbx_description
1 polymer ?
#
loop_
_entity_poly.entity_id
_entity_poly.type
_entity_poly.pdbx_seq_one_letter_code
_entity_poly.pdbx_strand_id
1 'polypeptide(L)'
;PLGDKLAAAGRGARRLRLELLRCDQTRQSFDLGLAHPSADPARLRPLILQKLDEAEAGFGIDVIRLEAVQTEPVQAAQHAGHLEATRAAKAGRTRTALDDLLGTL
;
A
#
# COMPACT_ATOMS: atom_id res chain seq x y z
N PRO A 1 9.17 -4.59 -7.50
CA PRO A 1 8.78 -4.36 -6.09
C PRO A 1 7.38 -4.93 -5.79
N LEU A 2 6.86 -4.87 -4.55
CA LEU A 2 5.55 -5.48 -4.19
C LEU A 2 4.41 -5.02 -5.11
N GLY A 3 4.34 -3.72 -5.42
CA GLY A 3 3.36 -3.15 -6.35
C GLY A 3 3.41 -3.77 -7.74
N ASP A 4 4.60 -3.92 -8.33
CA ASP A 4 4.75 -4.54 -9.65
C ASP A 4 4.33 -6.01 -9.64
N LYS A 5 4.60 -6.75 -8.56
CA LYS A 5 4.17 -8.15 -8.42
C LYS A 5 2.64 -8.26 -8.36
N LEU A 6 1.98 -7.34 -7.65
CA LEU A 6 0.53 -7.28 -7.57
C LEU A 6 -0.09 -6.87 -8.92
N ALA A 7 0.46 -5.84 -9.55
CA ALA A 7 0.02 -5.36 -10.85
C ALA A 7 0.19 -6.42 -11.95
N ALA A 8 1.33 -7.11 -12.00
CA ALA A 8 1.57 -8.22 -12.93
C ALA A 8 0.59 -9.39 -12.72
N ALA A 9 0.12 -9.60 -11.49
CA ALA A 9 -0.91 -10.59 -11.17
C ALA A 9 -2.34 -10.10 -11.42
N GLY A 10 -2.56 -8.85 -11.84
CA GLY A 10 -3.89 -8.25 -11.98
C GLY A 10 -4.62 -8.11 -10.63
N ARG A 11 -3.86 -7.90 -9.54
CA ARG A 11 -4.40 -7.79 -8.18
C ARG A 11 -3.99 -6.48 -7.54
N GLY A 12 -4.78 -6.04 -6.56
CA GLY A 12 -4.46 -4.95 -5.66
C GLY A 12 -4.44 -5.44 -4.22
N ALA A 13 -3.61 -4.84 -3.38
CA ALA A 13 -3.66 -5.07 -1.96
C ALA A 13 -4.92 -4.41 -1.38
N ARG A 14 -5.70 -5.17 -0.61
CA ARG A 14 -6.82 -4.69 0.21
C ARG A 14 -6.40 -4.48 1.66
N ARG A 15 -5.54 -5.38 2.16
CA ARG A 15 -4.85 -5.22 3.45
C ARG A 15 -3.36 -5.42 3.26
N LEU A 16 -2.59 -4.50 3.82
CA LEU A 16 -1.15 -4.59 3.92
C LEU A 16 -0.76 -4.76 5.38
N ARG A 17 0.31 -5.51 5.63
CA ARG A 17 0.95 -5.60 6.92
C ARG A 17 2.35 -5.05 6.82
N LEU A 18 2.66 -4.08 7.67
CA LEU A 18 3.98 -3.54 7.89
C LEU A 18 4.52 -4.13 9.19
N GLU A 19 5.59 -4.90 9.10
CA GLU A 19 6.25 -5.44 10.28
C GLU A 19 7.64 -4.83 10.42
N LEU A 20 7.93 -4.39 11.64
CA LEU A 20 9.20 -3.82 12.04
C LEU A 20 9.80 -4.76 13.07
N LEU A 21 10.98 -5.29 12.77
CA LEU A 21 11.79 -6.00 13.74
C LEU A 21 12.85 -5.03 14.24
N ARG A 22 12.85 -4.83 15.55
CA ARG A 22 13.79 -3.94 16.23
C ARG A 22 15.05 -4.71 16.63
N CYS A 23 16.14 -3.96 16.82
CA CYS A 23 17.42 -4.52 17.27
C CYS A 23 17.34 -5.21 18.64
N ASP A 24 16.37 -4.84 19.48
CA ASP A 24 16.11 -5.45 20.78
C ASP A 24 15.25 -6.73 20.71
N GLN A 25 15.11 -7.32 19.52
CA GLN A 25 14.29 -8.51 19.23
C GLN A 25 12.79 -8.31 19.45
N THR A 26 12.32 -7.08 19.66
CA THR A 26 10.89 -6.78 19.69
C THR A 26 10.34 -6.65 18.28
N ARG A 27 9.06 -6.98 18.12
CA ARG A 27 8.34 -6.88 16.84
C ARG A 27 7.16 -5.94 17.01
N GLN A 28 7.02 -5.00 16.08
CA GLN A 28 5.83 -4.18 15.93
C GLN A 28 5.21 -4.46 14.57
N SER A 29 3.90 -4.71 14.55
CA SER A 29 3.15 -4.98 13.33
C SER A 29 2.00 -4.00 13.22
N PHE A 30 1.88 -3.38 12.06
CA PHE A 30 0.79 -2.49 11.71
C PHE A 30 0.01 -3.08 10.54
N ASP A 31 -1.29 -3.20 10.72
CA ASP A 31 -2.21 -3.59 9.65
C ASP A 31 -2.84 -2.34 9.03
N LEU A 32 -2.70 -2.21 7.72
CA LEU A 32 -3.25 -1.11 6.92
C LEU A 32 -4.40 -1.65 6.06
N GLY A 33 -5.61 -1.20 6.36
CA GLY A 33 -6.78 -1.43 5.53
C GLY A 33 -6.90 -0.37 4.42
N LEU A 34 -6.97 -0.82 3.17
CA LEU A 34 -7.19 0.04 2.02
C LEU A 34 -8.69 0.09 1.67
N ALA A 35 -9.24 1.28 1.44
CA ALA A 35 -10.64 1.48 1.03
C ALA A 35 -10.94 0.87 -0.34
N HIS A 36 -9.92 0.84 -1.21
CA HIS A 36 -9.96 0.21 -2.52
C HIS A 36 -8.70 -0.62 -2.73
N PRO A 37 -8.81 -1.79 -3.37
CA PRO A 37 -7.64 -2.61 -3.67
C PRO A 37 -6.69 -1.85 -4.61
N SER A 38 -5.44 -1.68 -4.19
CA SER A 38 -4.44 -0.88 -4.92
C SER A 38 -3.10 -1.60 -5.02
N ALA A 39 -2.46 -1.48 -6.18
CA ALA A 39 -1.07 -1.91 -6.41
C ALA A 39 -0.13 -0.73 -6.69
N ASP A 40 -0.65 0.50 -6.69
CA ASP A 40 0.09 1.70 -7.07
C ASP A 40 1.03 2.15 -5.93
N PRO A 41 2.36 2.10 -6.12
CA PRO A 41 3.30 2.52 -5.08
C PRO A 41 3.15 3.99 -4.69
N ALA A 42 2.66 4.87 -5.57
CA ALA A 42 2.42 6.27 -5.23
C ALA A 42 1.27 6.44 -4.22
N ARG A 43 0.31 5.51 -4.20
CA ARG A 43 -0.78 5.49 -3.19
C ARG A 43 -0.38 4.80 -1.91
N LEU A 44 0.37 3.70 -2.01
CA LEU A 44 0.77 2.92 -0.84
C LEU A 44 1.83 3.61 0.01
N ARG A 45 2.77 4.32 -0.63
CA ARG A 45 3.90 4.97 0.05
C ARG A 45 3.49 5.94 1.16
N PRO A 46 2.59 6.93 0.95
CA PRO A 46 2.20 7.86 2.02
C PRO A 46 1.55 7.14 3.21
N LEU A 47 0.77 6.07 2.97
CA LEU A 47 0.15 5.28 4.03
C LEU A 47 1.18 4.51 4.86
N ILE A 48 2.16 3.91 4.19
CA ILE A 48 3.25 3.19 4.86
C ILE A 48 4.11 4.17 5.67
N LEU A 49 4.43 5.34 5.11
CA LEU A 49 5.20 6.37 5.81
C LEU A 49 4.48 6.87 7.05
N GLN A 50 3.18 7.12 6.98
CA GLN A 50 2.39 7.50 8.16
C GLN A 50 2.48 6.46 9.29
N LYS A 51 2.43 5.16 8.97
CA LYS A 51 2.60 4.09 9.97
C LYS A 51 4.02 3.91 10.45
N LEU A 52 5.00 4.24 9.61
CA LEU A 52 6.39 4.26 10.03
C LEU A 52 6.68 5.43 10.98
N ASP A 53 6.03 6.58 10.80
CA ASP A 53 6.13 7.73 11.71
C ASP A 53 5.48 7.45 13.07
N GLU A 54 4.41 6.63 13.11
CA GLU A 54 3.81 6.12 14.36
C GLU A 54 4.69 5.08 15.06
N ALA A 55 5.68 4.50 14.37
CA ALA A 55 6.50 3.44 14.92
C ALA A 55 7.62 3.97 15.82
N GLU A 56 7.70 3.43 17.03
CA GLU A 56 8.79 3.72 17.95
C GLU A 56 10.06 2.95 17.57
N ALA A 57 10.94 3.60 16.81
CA ALA A 57 12.21 3.00 16.38
C ALA A 57 13.14 2.66 17.56
N GLY A 58 13.03 3.37 18.71
CA GLY A 58 13.85 3.11 19.90
C GLY A 58 15.35 3.08 19.58
N PHE A 59 15.99 1.92 19.81
CA PHE A 59 17.41 1.66 19.49
C PHE A 59 17.73 1.51 17.99
N GLY A 60 16.72 1.33 17.16
CA GLY A 60 16.85 1.12 15.72
C GLY A 60 15.94 0.00 15.20
N ILE A 61 15.63 0.08 13.91
CA ILE A 61 14.90 -0.94 13.16
C ILE A 61 15.91 -1.73 12.34
N ASP A 62 15.92 -3.05 12.51
CA ASP A 62 16.82 -3.96 11.79
C ASP A 62 16.19 -4.42 10.47
N VAL A 63 14.90 -4.79 10.51
CA VAL A 63 14.19 -5.31 9.33
C VAL A 63 12.81 -4.66 9.21
N ILE A 64 12.50 -4.23 7.99
CA ILE A 64 11.17 -3.81 7.58
C ILE A 64 10.61 -4.82 6.59
N ARG A 65 9.44 -5.38 6.89
CA ARG A 65 8.72 -6.28 6.00
C ARG A 65 7.39 -5.67 5.62
N LEU A 66 7.10 -5.67 4.32
CA LEU A 66 5.82 -5.28 3.77
C LEU A 66 5.17 -6.47 3.10
N GLU A 67 3.97 -6.83 3.55
CA GLU A 67 3.21 -7.99 3.07
C GLU A 67 1.80 -7.59 2.65
N ALA A 68 1.30 -8.18 1.55
CA ALA A 68 -0.08 -8.01 1.13
C ALA A 68 -0.95 -9.16 1.65
N VAL A 69 -1.35 -9.06 2.92
CA VAL A 69 -2.12 -10.08 3.65
C VAL A 69 -3.48 -10.38 3.02
N GLN A 70 -4.11 -9.38 2.40
CA GLN A 70 -5.30 -9.60 1.60
C GLN A 70 -5.15 -8.89 0.26
N THR A 71 -5.39 -9.62 -0.83
CA THR A 71 -5.35 -9.10 -2.19
C THR A 71 -6.66 -9.40 -2.90
N GLU A 72 -7.10 -8.49 -3.75
CA GLU A 72 -8.34 -8.63 -4.52
C GLU A 72 -8.04 -8.43 -6.00
N PRO A 73 -8.81 -9.05 -6.92
CA PRO A 73 -8.70 -8.77 -8.34
C PRO A 73 -8.96 -7.27 -8.58
N VAL A 74 -8.02 -6.61 -9.23
CA VAL A 74 -8.22 -5.25 -9.72
C VAL A 74 -8.33 -5.37 -11.21
N GLN A 75 -9.44 -4.89 -11.77
CA GLN A 75 -9.54 -4.72 -13.22
C GLN A 75 -8.37 -3.84 -13.63
N ALA A 76 -7.34 -4.44 -14.24
CA ALA A 76 -6.29 -3.68 -14.88
C ALA A 76 -7.05 -2.74 -15.81
N ALA A 77 -6.82 -1.43 -15.70
CA ALA A 77 -7.32 -0.49 -16.70
C ALA A 77 -6.70 -0.95 -18.02
N GLN A 78 -7.46 -1.78 -18.76
CA GLN A 78 -7.06 -2.33 -20.04
C GLN A 78 -6.63 -1.15 -20.87
N HIS A 79 -5.49 -1.28 -21.55
CA HIS A 79 -4.84 -0.23 -22.32
C HIS A 79 -5.84 0.54 -23.19
N ALA A 80 -6.39 1.59 -22.61
CA ALA A 80 -7.31 2.49 -23.24
C ALA A 80 -6.41 3.55 -23.87
N GLY A 81 -6.40 3.62 -25.21
CA GLY A 81 -5.46 4.44 -25.99
C GLY A 81 -5.25 5.83 -25.39
N HIS A 82 -4.03 6.36 -25.50
CA HIS A 82 -3.45 7.57 -24.88
C HIS A 82 -4.39 8.66 -24.28
N LEU A 83 -5.55 8.92 -24.90
CA LEU A 83 -6.61 9.83 -24.46
C LEU A 83 -7.48 9.31 -23.29
N GLU A 84 -7.71 8.00 -23.19
CA GLU A 84 -8.46 7.38 -22.09
C GLU A 84 -7.58 7.06 -20.89
N ALA A 85 -6.31 6.68 -21.11
CA ALA A 85 -5.31 6.56 -20.04
C ALA A 85 -5.12 7.88 -19.27
N THR A 86 -5.12 9.02 -19.97
CA THR A 86 -5.05 10.34 -19.34
C THR A 86 -6.33 10.70 -18.58
N ARG A 87 -7.51 10.22 -19.01
CA ARG A 87 -8.80 10.40 -18.32
C ARG A 87 -8.96 9.51 -17.09
N ALA A 88 -8.61 8.22 -17.18
CA ALA A 88 -8.62 7.29 -16.06
C ALA A 88 -7.60 7.70 -14.98
N ALA A 89 -6.41 8.17 -15.40
CA ALA A 89 -5.44 8.80 -14.51
C ALA A 89 -5.90 10.16 -13.96
N LYS A 90 -6.89 10.83 -14.57
CA LYS A 90 -7.53 12.06 -14.05
C LYS A 90 -8.67 11.75 -13.09
N ALA A 91 -9.44 10.68 -13.32
CA ALA A 91 -10.49 10.19 -12.44
C ALA A 91 -9.93 9.58 -11.14
N GLY A 92 -8.77 8.93 -11.21
CA GLY A 92 -8.00 8.51 -10.03
C GLY A 92 -7.25 9.64 -9.32
N ARG A 93 -7.28 10.88 -9.85
CA ARG A 93 -6.49 12.04 -9.37
C ARG A 93 -7.21 12.89 -8.33
N THR A 94 -8.46 12.57 -8.01
CA THR A 94 -9.27 13.33 -7.03
C THR A 94 -9.49 12.56 -5.73
N ARG A 95 -8.68 11.52 -5.46
CA ARG A 95 -8.76 10.74 -4.21
C ARG A 95 -7.38 10.70 -3.56
N THR A 96 -7.29 11.23 -2.35
CA THR A 96 -6.05 11.32 -1.59
C THR A 96 -5.75 9.95 -0.98
N ALA A 97 -4.49 9.59 -0.79
CA ALA A 97 -4.13 8.34 -0.11
C ALA A 97 -4.81 8.19 1.27
N LEU A 98 -5.06 9.31 1.97
CA LEU A 98 -5.80 9.35 3.23
C LEU A 98 -7.25 8.85 3.11
N ASP A 99 -7.93 9.10 1.98
CA ASP A 99 -9.29 8.57 1.73
C ASP A 99 -9.29 7.04 1.62
N ASP A 100 -8.12 6.46 1.28
CA ASP A 100 -7.95 5.02 1.18
C ASP A 100 -7.57 4.37 2.52
N LEU A 101 -7.33 5.10 3.61
CA LEU A 101 -7.06 4.51 4.93
C LEU A 101 -8.38 4.21 5.66
N LEU A 102 -8.81 2.95 5.73
CA LEU A 102 -10.01 2.54 6.48
C LEU A 102 -9.79 2.40 8.00
N GLY A 103 -8.62 2.80 8.50
CA GLY A 103 -8.26 2.68 9.92
C GLY A 103 -7.48 1.40 10.23
N THR A 104 -6.73 1.46 11.33
CA THR A 104 -5.99 0.34 11.94
C THR A 104 -6.97 -0.57 12.69
N LEU A 105 -6.95 -1.86 12.37
CA LEU A 105 -7.66 -2.90 13.12
C LEU A 105 -6.72 -3.55 14.14
#